data_AF-A0A811RFJ0-F1
#
_entry.id   AF-A0A811RFJ0-F1
#
_cell.length_a   1.000
_cell.length_b   1.000
_cell.length_c   1.000
_cell.angle_alpha   90.00
_cell.angle_beta   90.00
_cell.angle_gamma   90.00
#
_symmetry.space_group_name_H-M   'P 1'
#
loop_
_entity.id
_entity.type
_entity.pdbx_description
1 polymer ?
#
loop_
_entity_poly.entity_id
_entity_poly.type
_entity_poly.pdbx_seq_one_letter_code
_entity_poly.pdbx_strand_id
1 'polypeptide(L)'
;MESIFGHGMATSRFAQGSGEALGVNQAYSVAAKAEGAPFPQVPAAKTQTEAGEGSKATELLSSVVGGKRKRVNFTEDEMLMLTNMSDAVNNVANALRETRPAHVDANLYLAVMEMPDFTEEALIVAYTYLLDNKDQGRGFLGMSDSHRDIWLRKYLAKNYYI
;
A
#
# COMPACT_ATOMS: atom_id res chain seq x y z
N MET A 1 -18.86 28.10 44.66
CA MET A 1 -18.54 27.12 43.59
C MET A 1 -18.96 25.77 44.10
N GLU A 2 -20.18 25.37 43.76
CA GLU A 2 -20.78 24.11 44.19
C GLU A 2 -20.50 23.03 43.14
N SER A 3 -20.08 21.85 43.62
CA SER A 3 -19.51 20.77 42.83
C SER A 3 -20.61 19.94 42.13
N ILE A 4 -20.50 19.84 40.81
CA ILE A 4 -21.45 19.20 39.88
C ILE A 4 -21.06 17.72 39.68
N PHE A 5 -21.15 16.90 40.73
CA PHE A 5 -21.01 15.45 40.58
C PHE A 5 -22.38 14.78 40.44
N GLY A 6 -22.87 14.75 39.20
CA GLY A 6 -24.00 13.91 38.81
C GLY A 6 -23.62 12.43 38.88
N HIS A 7 -24.22 11.69 39.81
CA HIS A 7 -24.11 10.24 39.93
C HIS A 7 -24.96 9.57 38.85
N GLY A 8 -24.39 9.36 37.66
CA GLY A 8 -24.98 8.56 36.59
C GLY A 8 -24.52 7.10 36.68
N MET A 9 -25.37 6.20 37.17
CA MET A 9 -25.16 4.75 37.06
C MET A 9 -25.35 4.33 35.60
N ALA A 10 -24.26 4.09 34.86
CA ALA A 10 -24.31 3.55 33.51
C ALA A 10 -24.65 2.06 33.56
N THR A 11 -25.92 1.72 33.29
CA THR A 11 -26.33 0.33 33.06
C THR A 11 -26.14 0.00 31.59
N SER A 12 -24.99 -0.55 31.20
CA SER A 12 -24.79 -1.05 29.84
C SER A 12 -25.55 -2.38 29.67
N ARG A 13 -26.72 -2.33 29.04
CA ARG A 13 -27.33 -3.53 28.48
C ARG A 13 -26.50 -3.96 27.27
N PHE A 14 -26.04 -5.20 27.27
CA PHE A 14 -25.26 -5.79 26.18
C PHE A 14 -26.03 -5.66 24.84
N ALA A 15 -25.34 -5.24 23.78
CA ALA A 15 -25.85 -5.30 22.42
C ALA A 15 -25.93 -6.78 22.00
N GLN A 16 -27.14 -7.30 21.88
CA GLN A 16 -27.39 -8.65 21.36
C GLN A 16 -27.15 -8.62 19.84
N GLY A 17 -25.99 -9.12 19.40
CA GLY A 17 -25.70 -9.29 17.98
C GLY A 17 -26.67 -10.30 17.37
N SER A 18 -27.39 -9.90 16.32
CA SER A 18 -28.21 -10.80 15.51
C SER A 18 -27.29 -11.77 14.78
N GLY A 19 -27.17 -12.99 15.29
CA GLY A 19 -26.38 -14.08 14.69
C GLY A 19 -27.01 -14.63 13.41
N GLU A 20 -27.25 -13.77 12.43
CA GLU A 20 -27.73 -14.16 11.11
C GLU A 20 -26.52 -14.27 10.16
N ALA A 21 -26.30 -15.46 9.60
CA ALA A 21 -25.19 -15.72 8.70
C ALA A 21 -25.41 -14.96 7.38
N LEU A 22 -24.44 -14.11 7.00
CA LEU A 22 -24.45 -13.40 5.73
C LEU A 22 -24.46 -14.42 4.58
N GLY A 23 -25.57 -14.45 3.84
CA GLY A 23 -25.78 -15.35 2.71
C GLY A 23 -24.63 -15.30 1.71
N VAL A 24 -24.20 -16.49 1.29
CA VAL A 24 -23.17 -16.70 0.27
C VAL A 24 -23.61 -16.06 -1.03
N ASN A 25 -22.89 -15.02 -1.47
CA ASN A 25 -23.02 -14.45 -2.80
C ASN A 25 -22.38 -15.41 -3.81
N GLN A 26 -23.19 -16.14 -4.57
CA GLN A 26 -22.72 -16.75 -5.81
C GLN A 26 -23.74 -16.53 -6.92
N ALA A 27 -23.56 -15.41 -7.63
CA ALA A 27 -24.24 -15.13 -8.88
C ALA A 27 -23.21 -14.62 -9.90
N TYR A 28 -22.56 -15.56 -10.57
CA TYR A 28 -22.12 -15.37 -11.95
C TYR A 28 -22.97 -16.32 -12.78
N SER A 29 -23.83 -15.78 -13.64
CA SER A 29 -24.16 -16.32 -14.98
C SER A 29 -25.30 -15.52 -15.61
N VAL A 30 -25.15 -15.34 -16.92
CA VAL A 30 -25.83 -14.41 -17.80
C VAL A 30 -27.15 -14.96 -18.37
N ALA A 31 -28.09 -14.05 -18.61
CA ALA A 31 -29.19 -14.03 -19.59
C ALA A 31 -30.37 -15.05 -19.58
N ALA A 32 -31.57 -14.45 -19.52
CA ALA A 32 -32.76 -14.67 -20.36
C ALA A 32 -33.56 -16.00 -20.32
N LYS A 33 -34.74 -15.90 -19.67
CA LYS A 33 -36.08 -16.42 -20.04
C LYS A 33 -36.21 -17.77 -20.78
N ALA A 34 -36.85 -18.76 -20.14
CA ALA A 34 -38.21 -19.25 -20.48
C ALA A 34 -38.59 -20.50 -19.63
N GLU A 35 -39.89 -20.67 -19.44
CA GLU A 35 -40.65 -21.58 -18.57
C GLU A 35 -40.59 -23.08 -18.94
N GLY A 36 -40.69 -23.98 -17.96
CA GLY A 36 -41.08 -25.39 -18.15
C GLY A 36 -40.46 -26.40 -17.15
N ALA A 37 -41.27 -26.91 -16.22
CA ALA A 37 -40.94 -27.91 -15.18
C ALA A 37 -40.79 -29.37 -15.72
N PRO A 38 -40.67 -30.42 -14.86
CA PRO A 38 -39.55 -30.84 -14.03
C PRO A 38 -38.96 -32.22 -14.44
N PHE A 39 -37.69 -32.49 -14.09
CA PHE A 39 -36.96 -33.76 -14.28
C PHE A 39 -37.64 -34.95 -13.56
N PRO A 40 -37.31 -36.21 -13.94
CA PRO A 40 -36.45 -36.96 -13.01
C PRO A 40 -35.50 -38.02 -13.63
N GLN A 41 -34.55 -38.43 -12.79
CA GLN A 41 -33.81 -39.72 -12.74
C GLN A 41 -32.36 -39.75 -13.24
N VAL A 42 -31.46 -39.58 -12.27
CA VAL A 42 -30.20 -40.34 -12.16
C VAL A 42 -30.45 -41.48 -11.16
N PRO A 43 -29.92 -42.69 -11.34
CA PRO A 43 -29.71 -43.61 -10.23
C PRO A 43 -28.23 -43.73 -9.83
N ALA A 44 -28.07 -43.74 -8.51
CA ALA A 44 -26.86 -43.80 -7.72
C ALA A 44 -26.16 -45.17 -7.70
N ALA A 45 -24.87 -45.15 -7.33
CA ALA A 45 -24.23 -46.14 -6.46
C ALA A 45 -23.16 -45.37 -5.63
N LYS A 46 -23.19 -45.24 -4.28
CA LYS A 46 -23.05 -46.23 -3.19
C LYS A 46 -21.79 -47.10 -3.41
N THR A 47 -20.80 -47.24 -2.53
CA THR A 47 -20.53 -47.01 -1.09
C THR A 47 -18.99 -47.19 -0.98
N GLN A 48 -18.24 -46.60 -0.04
CA GLN A 48 -17.83 -47.29 1.20
C GLN A 48 -17.03 -46.36 2.11
N THR A 49 -17.54 -46.31 3.34
CA THR A 49 -16.92 -45.84 4.57
C THR A 49 -15.97 -46.93 5.08
N GLU A 50 -14.77 -46.57 5.53
CA GLU A 50 -14.07 -47.36 6.53
C GLU A 50 -13.36 -46.43 7.51
N ALA A 51 -13.66 -46.66 8.80
CA ALA A 51 -13.06 -46.02 9.94
C ALA A 51 -11.75 -46.76 10.30
N GLY A 52 -10.69 -46.01 10.58
CA GLY A 52 -9.42 -46.55 11.08
C GLY A 52 -8.90 -45.66 12.19
N GLU A 53 -8.74 -46.25 13.37
CA GLU A 53 -8.39 -45.64 14.65
C GLU A 53 -7.01 -44.99 14.70
N GLY A 54 -6.92 -43.93 15.50
CA GLY A 54 -5.91 -43.81 16.55
C GLY A 54 -4.45 -43.61 16.13
N SER A 55 -4.02 -42.35 16.12
CA SER A 55 -2.67 -42.03 16.62
C SER A 55 -2.63 -40.66 17.28
N LYS A 56 -2.60 -40.70 18.62
CA LYS A 56 -2.39 -39.53 19.48
C LYS A 56 -0.89 -39.22 19.50
N ALA A 57 -0.49 -38.23 18.71
CA ALA A 57 0.78 -37.52 18.91
C ALA A 57 0.57 -36.01 18.68
N THR A 58 -0.47 -35.46 19.30
CA THR A 58 -0.49 -34.03 19.61
C THR A 58 0.15 -33.90 20.99
N GLU A 59 1.45 -33.64 21.01
CA GLU A 59 2.10 -33.15 22.22
C GLU A 59 1.25 -32.01 22.77
N LEU A 60 0.77 -32.22 23.99
CA LEU A 60 -0.01 -31.27 24.75
C LEU A 60 0.82 -30.00 24.88
N LEU A 61 0.52 -29.00 24.05
CA LEU A 61 0.77 -27.62 24.44
C LEU A 61 -0.10 -27.38 25.66
N SER A 62 0.46 -27.63 26.84
CA SER A 62 -0.14 -27.21 28.10
C SER A 62 -0.18 -25.68 28.06
N SER A 63 -1.30 -25.14 27.59
CA SER A 63 -1.65 -23.76 27.80
C SER A 63 -1.90 -23.60 29.30
N VAL A 64 -0.82 -23.34 30.06
CA VAL A 64 -0.95 -22.71 31.36
C VAL A 64 -1.47 -21.30 31.09
N VAL A 65 -2.79 -21.19 31.22
CA VAL A 65 -3.50 -19.96 31.50
C VAL A 65 -2.81 -19.28 32.69
N GLY A 66 -2.34 -18.05 32.49
CA GLY A 66 -1.84 -17.19 33.55
C GLY A 66 -0.33 -16.95 33.56
N GLY A 67 0.21 -16.37 32.48
CA GLY A 67 1.59 -15.87 32.46
C GLY A 67 1.62 -14.41 32.04
N LYS A 68 2.07 -13.50 32.92
CA LYS A 68 2.56 -12.18 32.49
C LYS A 68 3.49 -12.41 31.29
N ARG A 69 3.32 -11.65 30.20
CA ARG A 69 4.17 -11.75 29.00
C ARG A 69 5.62 -11.84 29.44
N LYS A 70 6.26 -12.99 29.26
CA LYS A 70 7.70 -13.14 29.51
C LYS A 70 8.36 -12.18 28.51
N ARG A 71 8.89 -11.06 29.00
CA ARG A 71 9.84 -10.28 28.21
C ARG A 71 10.98 -11.25 27.93
N VAL A 72 11.11 -11.64 26.68
CA VAL A 72 12.27 -12.39 26.22
C VAL A 72 13.43 -11.41 26.37
N ASN A 73 14.31 -11.67 27.31
CA ASN A 73 15.55 -10.91 27.46
C ASN A 73 16.50 -11.47 26.41
N PHE A 74 16.89 -10.64 25.44
CA PHE A 74 17.93 -11.01 24.49
C PHE A 74 19.25 -11.15 25.22
N THR A 75 20.02 -12.16 24.84
CA THR A 75 21.44 -12.27 25.17
C THR A 75 22.23 -11.16 24.48
N GLU A 76 23.43 -10.86 24.97
CA GLU A 76 24.29 -9.82 24.39
C GLU A 76 24.62 -10.12 22.91
N ASP A 77 24.86 -11.39 22.58
CA ASP A 77 25.09 -11.84 21.21
C ASP A 77 23.85 -11.65 20.33
N GLU A 78 22.65 -11.99 20.82
CA GLU A 78 21.40 -11.74 20.08
C GLU A 78 21.16 -10.24 19.87
N MET A 79 21.44 -9.41 20.87
CA MET A 79 21.34 -7.96 20.76
C MET A 79 22.34 -7.38 19.74
N LEU A 80 23.56 -7.90 19.70
CA LEU A 80 24.58 -7.54 18.72
C LEU A 80 24.15 -7.94 17.30
N MET A 81 23.60 -9.15 17.13
CA MET A 81 23.07 -9.61 15.85
C MET A 81 21.91 -8.72 15.37
N LEU A 82 20.97 -8.37 16.24
CA LEU A 82 19.84 -7.50 15.89
C LEU A 82 20.31 -6.09 15.48
N THR A 83 21.34 -5.57 16.14
CA THR A 83 21.96 -4.29 15.79
C THR A 83 22.59 -4.37 14.40
N ASN A 84 23.44 -5.38 14.17
CA ASN A 84 24.10 -5.57 12.88
C ASN A 84 23.10 -5.79 11.72
N MET A 85 22.01 -6.52 11.99
CA MET A 85 20.92 -6.70 11.02
C MET A 85 20.19 -5.38 10.73
N SER A 86 19.95 -4.56 11.76
CA SER A 86 19.32 -3.24 11.59
C SER A 86 20.19 -2.33 10.72
N ASP A 87 21.51 -2.35 10.92
CA ASP A 87 22.45 -1.58 10.09
C ASP A 87 22.49 -2.07 8.65
N ALA A 88 22.49 -3.39 8.43
CA ALA A 88 22.42 -3.97 7.09
C ALA A 88 21.12 -3.56 6.37
N VAL A 89 19.97 -3.64 7.05
CA VAL A 89 18.67 -3.22 6.50
C VAL A 89 18.64 -1.71 6.24
N ASN A 90 19.19 -0.89 7.12
CA ASN A 90 19.30 0.56 6.93
C ASN A 90 20.19 0.91 5.72
N ASN A 91 21.30 0.18 5.52
CA ASN A 91 22.16 0.35 4.36
C ASN A 91 21.41 0.00 3.07
N VAL A 92 20.70 -1.13 3.03
CA VAL A 92 19.84 -1.49 1.88
C VAL A 92 18.76 -0.43 1.63
N ALA A 93 18.11 0.07 2.68
CA ALA A 93 17.09 1.12 2.55
C ALA A 93 17.67 2.43 1.99
N ASN A 94 18.88 2.82 2.43
CA ASN A 94 19.58 3.98 1.89
C ASN A 94 19.99 3.75 0.44
N ALA A 95 20.57 2.60 0.11
CA ALA A 95 20.92 2.23 -1.26
C ALA A 95 19.70 2.24 -2.17
N LEU A 96 18.53 1.74 -1.73
CA LEU A 96 17.29 1.79 -2.51
C LEU A 96 16.76 3.22 -2.69
N ARG A 97 16.94 4.10 -1.70
CA ARG A 97 16.56 5.52 -1.82
C ARG A 97 17.45 6.25 -2.81
N GLU A 98 18.74 5.94 -2.84
CA GLU A 98 19.75 6.54 -3.72
C GLU A 98 19.70 5.98 -5.14
N THR A 99 19.39 4.68 -5.29
CA THR A 99 19.28 3.99 -6.59
C THR A 99 17.96 4.22 -7.31
N ARG A 100 17.13 5.19 -6.86
CA ARG A 100 15.99 5.66 -7.66
C ARG A 100 16.49 5.92 -9.08
N PRO A 101 15.89 5.29 -10.12
CA PRO A 101 16.36 5.44 -11.48
C PRO A 101 16.54 6.92 -11.76
N ALA A 102 17.76 7.30 -12.16
CA ALA A 102 18.01 8.60 -12.78
C ALA A 102 17.39 8.58 -14.18
N HIS A 103 16.09 8.30 -14.25
CA HIS A 103 15.32 8.42 -15.46
C HIS A 103 15.14 9.91 -15.70
N VAL A 104 16.11 10.48 -16.42
CA VAL A 104 15.88 11.69 -17.18
C VAL A 104 15.02 11.23 -18.34
N ASP A 105 13.78 11.70 -18.35
CA ASP A 105 12.87 11.41 -19.44
C ASP A 105 13.47 12.01 -20.72
N ALA A 106 13.69 11.17 -21.74
CA ALA A 106 14.29 11.60 -23.00
C ALA A 106 13.51 12.76 -23.65
N ASN A 107 12.23 12.88 -23.29
CA ASN A 107 11.36 13.94 -23.76
C ASN A 107 11.62 15.30 -23.12
N LEU A 108 12.35 15.39 -21.99
CA LEU A 108 12.60 16.66 -21.30
C LEU A 108 13.38 17.65 -22.18
N TYR A 109 14.39 17.15 -22.89
CA TYR A 109 15.19 18.00 -23.80
C TYR A 109 14.29 18.60 -24.88
N LEU A 110 13.52 17.76 -25.59
CA LEU A 110 12.61 18.22 -26.65
C LEU A 110 11.56 19.20 -26.10
N ALA A 111 10.93 18.86 -24.98
CA ALA A 111 9.90 19.71 -24.37
C ALA A 111 10.40 21.10 -23.94
N VAL A 112 11.70 21.24 -23.65
CA VAL A 112 12.31 22.55 -23.35
C VAL A 112 12.76 23.25 -24.62
N MET A 113 13.43 22.53 -25.53
CA MET A 113 14.04 23.11 -26.73
C MET A 113 13.05 23.49 -27.82
N GLU A 114 11.86 22.88 -27.85
CA GLU A 114 10.80 23.23 -28.80
C GLU A 114 9.99 24.47 -28.38
N MET A 115 10.30 25.06 -27.22
CA MET A 115 9.58 26.25 -26.73
C MET A 115 9.94 27.49 -27.55
N PRO A 116 8.97 28.08 -28.26
CA PRO A 116 9.21 29.27 -29.08
C PRO A 116 9.47 30.51 -28.21
N ASP A 117 9.98 31.57 -28.82
CA ASP A 117 10.18 32.89 -28.20
C ASP A 117 11.28 33.00 -27.13
N PHE A 118 12.07 31.94 -26.93
CA PHE A 118 13.26 31.96 -26.06
C PHE A 118 14.53 31.73 -26.87
N THR A 119 15.64 32.31 -26.42
CA THR A 119 16.96 32.01 -27.00
C THR A 119 17.42 30.63 -26.56
N GLU A 120 18.20 29.94 -27.41
CA GLU A 120 18.69 28.60 -27.12
C GLU A 120 19.51 28.58 -25.81
N GLU A 121 20.31 29.61 -25.54
CA GLU A 121 21.10 29.71 -24.31
C GLU A 121 20.21 29.77 -23.06
N ALA A 122 19.10 30.50 -23.12
CA ALA A 122 18.16 30.59 -22.02
C ALA A 122 17.45 29.24 -21.80
N LEU A 123 17.07 28.56 -22.87
CA LEU A 123 16.48 27.22 -22.81
C LEU A 123 17.46 26.19 -22.23
N ILE A 124 18.76 26.26 -22.58
CA ILE A 124 19.80 25.40 -22.01
C ILE A 124 19.96 25.64 -20.51
N VAL A 125 19.92 26.89 -20.04
CA VAL A 125 19.98 27.22 -18.60
C VAL A 125 18.78 26.65 -17.84
N ALA A 126 17.57 26.77 -18.40
CA ALA A 126 16.39 26.15 -17.79
C ALA A 126 16.47 24.61 -17.81
N TYR A 127 16.95 24.04 -18.90
CA TYR A 127 17.10 22.59 -19.05
C TYR A 127 18.07 21.99 -18.03
N THR A 128 19.26 22.58 -17.84
CA THR A 128 20.23 22.11 -16.85
C THR A 128 19.66 22.19 -15.42
N TYR A 129 18.93 23.26 -15.10
CA TYR A 129 18.21 23.35 -13.83
C TYR A 129 17.17 22.24 -13.65
N LEU A 130 16.40 21.90 -14.69
CA LEU A 130 15.41 20.83 -14.63
C LEU A 130 16.05 19.43 -14.53
N LEU A 131 17.25 19.23 -15.08
CA LEU A 131 18.03 18.01 -14.89
C LEU A 131 18.47 17.83 -13.43
N ASP A 132 18.94 18.92 -12.81
CA ASP A 132 19.35 18.91 -11.41
C ASP A 132 18.14 18.75 -10.47
N ASN A 133 16.98 19.25 -10.88
CA ASN A 133 15.74 19.24 -10.11
C ASN A 133 14.70 18.29 -10.72
N LYS A 134 14.94 16.98 -10.57
CA LYS A 134 14.13 15.90 -11.19
C LYS A 134 12.62 16.01 -10.96
N ASP A 135 12.18 16.45 -9.78
CA ASP A 135 10.75 16.64 -9.49
C ASP A 135 10.14 17.79 -10.29
N GLN A 136 10.87 18.90 -10.44
CA GLN A 136 10.47 20.02 -11.30
C GLN A 136 10.50 19.61 -12.78
N GLY A 137 11.53 18.87 -13.22
CA GLY A 137 11.61 18.32 -14.57
C GLY A 137 10.40 17.46 -14.94
N ARG A 138 10.01 16.54 -14.04
CA ARG A 138 8.78 15.74 -14.22
C ARG A 138 7.52 16.60 -14.24
N GLY A 139 7.42 17.58 -13.34
CA GLY A 139 6.29 18.50 -13.30
C GLY A 139 6.15 19.29 -14.60
N PHE A 140 7.27 19.79 -15.14
CA PHE A 140 7.34 20.54 -16.39
C PHE A 140 6.86 19.71 -17.59
N LEU A 141 7.23 18.43 -17.66
CA LEU A 141 6.74 17.53 -18.70
C LEU A 141 5.23 17.27 -18.62
N GLY A 142 4.67 17.24 -17.42
CA GLY A 142 3.22 17.12 -17.24
C GLY A 142 2.41 18.38 -17.57
N MET A 143 3.06 19.52 -17.79
CA MET A 143 2.40 20.78 -18.14
C MET A 143 2.04 20.84 -19.63
N SER A 144 0.98 21.57 -19.96
CA SER A 144 0.72 22.02 -21.34
C SER A 144 1.76 23.06 -21.78
N ASP A 145 1.93 23.23 -23.08
CA ASP A 145 2.93 24.16 -23.64
C ASP A 145 2.73 25.59 -23.15
N SER A 146 1.48 26.05 -23.02
CA SER A 146 1.15 27.36 -22.44
C SER A 146 1.65 27.54 -21.00
N HIS A 147 1.63 26.48 -20.19
CA HIS A 147 2.10 26.54 -18.81
C HIS A 147 3.62 26.41 -18.72
N ARG A 148 4.23 25.59 -19.59
CA ARG A 148 5.70 25.50 -19.74
C ARG A 148 6.30 26.84 -20.10
N ASP A 149 5.67 27.55 -21.02
CA ASP A 149 6.03 28.90 -21.40
C ASP A 149 6.00 29.88 -20.20
N ILE A 150 4.87 29.93 -19.46
CA ILE A 150 4.76 30.79 -18.27
C ILE A 150 5.83 30.44 -17.23
N TRP A 151 6.10 29.14 -17.04
CA TRP A 151 7.14 28.67 -16.14
C TRP A 151 8.52 29.16 -16.57
N LEU A 152 8.86 29.02 -17.86
CA LEU A 152 10.14 29.47 -18.43
C LEU A 152 10.31 30.98 -18.29
N ARG A 153 9.31 31.80 -18.66
CA ARG A 153 9.38 33.26 -18.48
C ARG A 153 9.67 33.63 -17.04
N LYS A 154 8.96 33.01 -16.09
CA LYS A 154 9.12 33.29 -14.65
C LYS A 154 10.49 32.84 -14.13
N TYR A 155 10.98 31.70 -14.59
CA TYR A 155 12.28 31.17 -14.19
C TYR A 155 13.42 32.02 -14.77
N LEU A 156 13.40 32.29 -16.07
CA LEU A 156 14.46 33.01 -16.77
C LEU A 156 14.55 34.49 -16.38
N ALA A 157 13.41 35.15 -16.14
CA ALA A 157 13.40 36.52 -15.61
C ALA A 157 14.13 36.65 -14.26
N LYS A 158 14.22 35.55 -13.49
CA LYS A 158 14.89 35.53 -12.18
C LYS A 158 16.32 35.01 -12.22
N ASN A 159 16.68 34.21 -13.22
CA ASN A 159 17.92 33.44 -13.19
C ASN A 159 18.84 33.72 -14.39
N TYR A 160 18.38 34.47 -15.41
CA TYR A 160 19.13 34.66 -16.64
C TYR A 160 19.14 36.11 -17.15
N TYR A 161 18.00 36.80 -17.16
CA TYR A 161 17.86 38.15 -17.72
C TYR A 161 17.96 39.30 -16.69
N ILE A 162 18.65 39.08 -15.57
CA ILE A 162 18.86 40.13 -14.55
C ILE A 162 19.77 41.23 -15.10
#